data_AF-A0A2K3LE92-F1
#
_entry.id   AF-A0A2K3LE92-F1
#
_cell.length_a   1.000
_cell.length_b   1.000
_cell.length_c   1.000
_cell.angle_alpha   90.00
_cell.angle_beta   90.00
_cell.angle_gamma   90.00
#
_symmetry.space_group_name_H-M   'P 1'
#
loop_
_entity.id
_entity.type
_entity.pdbx_description
1 polymer ?
#
loop_
_entity_poly.entity_id
_entity_poly.type
_entity_poly.pdbx_seq_one_letter_code
_entity_poly.pdbx_strand_id
1 'polypeptide(L)'
;DDPNKRFLKLCVPLHKLALKGNWPGAKLILDKEERLKHAAIARGWPTVLHIAAGANHIHFVKELLEILDDNEIELQDIKGNTAFCFAAAAGNMEIVDLMRERIGHLPTKRGGNGYTPIQFAALQDEDWNLLFFACIRTGIYDLALKMVGDNNELAFARDENEETALHVLAQNQTPLDSGCQCPDLDHNHIMINPELISVDPSLIWDIDSKNRTILHIAVLHRHASIFNLVHQIGNIQDILVTYEDDEKNTILHMVAKLAPRSQLDLVSGAAFQMSVELLWFE
;
A
#
# COMPACT_ATOMS: atom_id res chain seq x y z
N ASP A 1 -25.53 40.18 -3.07
CA ASP A 1 -24.64 39.62 -2.03
C ASP A 1 -23.24 39.46 -2.56
N ASP A 2 -22.26 40.04 -1.87
CA ASP A 2 -20.84 39.87 -2.18
C ASP A 2 -20.37 38.52 -1.62
N PRO A 3 -19.99 37.54 -2.48
CA PRO A 3 -19.58 36.22 -2.04
C PRO A 3 -18.37 36.25 -1.11
N ASN A 4 -17.47 37.23 -1.25
CA ASN A 4 -16.31 37.39 -0.35
C ASN A 4 -16.73 37.82 1.06
N LYS A 5 -17.71 38.72 1.19
CA LYS A 5 -18.24 39.12 2.51
C LYS A 5 -18.95 37.96 3.20
N ARG A 6 -19.65 37.11 2.44
CA ARG A 6 -20.35 35.94 2.99
C ARG A 6 -19.36 34.88 3.48
N PHE A 7 -18.31 34.60 2.69
CA PHE A 7 -17.22 33.70 3.08
C PHE A 7 -16.56 34.13 4.41
N LEU A 8 -16.19 35.41 4.52
CA LEU A 8 -15.56 35.95 5.73
C LEU A 8 -16.49 35.94 6.95
N LYS A 9 -17.81 36.10 6.74
CA LYS A 9 -18.79 36.19 7.83
C LYS A 9 -19.27 34.84 8.35
N LEU A 10 -19.33 33.80 7.51
CA LEU A 10 -19.91 32.50 7.86
C LEU A 10 -18.89 31.35 7.78
N CYS A 11 -18.16 31.22 6.67
CA CYS A 11 -17.24 30.10 6.46
C CYS A 11 -16.03 30.16 7.40
N VAL A 12 -15.43 31.34 7.59
CA VAL A 12 -14.27 31.51 8.49
C VAL A 12 -14.60 31.17 9.95
N PRO A 13 -15.71 31.68 10.56
CA PRO A 13 -16.12 31.26 11.89
C PRO A 13 -16.45 29.77 11.97
N LEU A 14 -17.19 29.22 11.00
CA LEU A 14 -17.55 27.81 10.98
C LEU A 14 -16.31 26.89 10.94
N HIS A 15 -15.34 27.22 10.09
CA HIS A 15 -14.05 26.53 10.06
C HIS A 15 -13.35 26.56 11.42
N LYS A 16 -13.29 27.72 12.07
CA LYS A 16 -12.64 27.85 13.39
C LYS A 16 -13.36 27.06 14.48
N LEU A 17 -14.69 26.98 14.41
CA LEU A 17 -15.50 26.19 15.35
C LEU A 17 -15.29 24.69 15.14
N ALA A 18 -15.25 24.23 13.89
CA ALA A 18 -14.95 22.84 13.54
C ALA A 18 -13.55 22.43 14.00
N LEU A 19 -12.52 23.26 13.78
CA LEU A 19 -11.16 23.02 14.29
C LEU A 19 -11.08 22.92 15.82
N LYS A 20 -11.99 23.57 16.55
CA LYS A 20 -12.03 23.58 18.01
C LYS A 20 -13.00 22.56 18.60
N GLY A 21 -13.76 21.85 17.77
CA GLY A 21 -14.80 20.93 18.24
C GLY A 21 -16.01 21.61 18.88
N ASN A 22 -16.24 22.91 18.66
CA ASN A 22 -17.36 23.64 19.26
C ASN A 22 -18.65 23.43 18.44
N TRP A 23 -19.32 22.30 18.69
CA TRP A 23 -20.59 21.95 18.03
C TRP A 23 -21.72 22.95 18.30
N PRO A 24 -22.00 23.41 19.53
CA PRO A 24 -23.10 24.35 19.78
C PRO A 24 -22.97 25.63 18.96
N GLY A 25 -21.76 26.18 18.85
CA GLY A 25 -21.50 27.35 18.02
C GLY A 25 -21.65 27.07 16.53
N ALA A 26 -21.19 25.90 16.05
CA ALA A 26 -21.31 25.51 14.66
C ALA A 26 -22.77 25.27 14.25
N LYS A 27 -23.55 24.58 15.10
CA LYS A 27 -24.97 24.30 14.89
C LYS A 27 -25.77 25.59 14.68
N LEU A 28 -25.53 26.64 15.47
CA LEU A 28 -26.17 27.95 15.28
C LEU A 28 -25.90 28.59 13.92
N ILE A 29 -24.76 28.29 13.28
CA ILE A 29 -24.42 28.77 11.94
C ILE A 29 -25.07 27.90 10.87
N LEU A 30 -25.03 26.57 11.04
CA LEU A 30 -25.63 25.60 10.13
C LEU A 30 -27.16 25.72 10.08
N ASP A 31 -27.82 25.96 11.22
CA ASP A 31 -29.27 26.17 11.31
C ASP A 31 -29.73 27.45 10.61
N LYS A 32 -28.87 28.47 10.58
CA LYS A 32 -29.15 29.72 9.86
C LYS A 32 -28.93 29.61 8.36
N GLU A 33 -28.01 28.74 7.94
CA GLU A 33 -27.61 28.60 6.55
C GLU A 33 -27.31 27.13 6.21
N GLU A 34 -28.37 26.41 5.86
CA GLU A 34 -28.33 24.97 5.62
C GLU A 34 -27.38 24.57 4.48
N ARG A 35 -27.16 25.45 3.49
CA ARG A 35 -26.20 25.23 2.39
C ARG A 35 -24.77 24.98 2.86
N LEU A 36 -24.41 25.42 4.07
CA LEU A 36 -23.07 25.22 4.62
C LEU A 36 -22.78 23.75 4.99
N LYS A 37 -23.79 22.88 5.05
CA LYS A 37 -23.63 21.43 5.26
C LYS A 37 -22.80 20.77 4.15
N HIS A 38 -23.04 21.16 2.90
CA HIS A 38 -22.36 20.63 1.70
C HIS A 38 -21.45 21.65 0.99
N ALA A 39 -21.31 22.87 1.50
CA ALA A 39 -20.45 23.88 0.90
C ALA A 39 -18.96 23.68 1.23
N ALA A 40 -18.10 24.09 0.30
CA ALA A 40 -16.70 24.32 0.56
C ALA A 40 -16.51 25.52 1.52
N ILE A 41 -15.93 25.28 2.69
CA ILE A 41 -15.75 26.32 3.72
C ILE A 41 -14.32 26.88 3.82
N ALA A 42 -13.36 26.27 3.11
CA ALA A 42 -11.97 26.74 3.07
C ALA A 42 -11.33 26.56 1.68
N ARG A 43 -10.07 26.97 1.56
CA ARG A 43 -9.27 26.73 0.36
C ARG A 43 -9.06 25.22 0.18
N GLY A 44 -9.20 24.73 -1.05
CA GLY A 44 -9.12 23.31 -1.37
C GLY A 44 -10.44 22.55 -1.25
N TRP A 45 -11.56 23.27 -1.13
CA TRP A 45 -12.91 22.72 -1.07
C TRP A 45 -13.23 21.72 0.05
N PRO A 46 -12.62 21.78 1.25
CA PRO A 46 -13.09 20.94 2.35
C PRO A 46 -14.46 21.39 2.84
N THR A 47 -15.31 20.43 3.17
CA THR A 47 -16.55 20.65 3.90
C THR A 47 -16.30 20.72 5.41
N VAL A 48 -17.31 21.12 6.18
CA VAL A 48 -17.22 21.12 7.66
C VAL A 48 -16.89 19.73 8.24
N LEU A 49 -17.36 18.66 7.58
CA LEU A 49 -17.08 17.28 7.98
C LEU A 49 -15.59 16.93 7.82
N HIS A 50 -14.95 17.34 6.70
CA HIS A 50 -13.52 17.12 6.48
C HIS A 50 -12.68 17.73 7.61
N ILE A 51 -13.00 18.98 7.97
CA ILE A 51 -12.26 19.70 9.02
C ILE A 51 -12.47 19.06 10.38
N ALA A 52 -13.71 18.72 10.75
CA ALA A 52 -14.02 18.10 12.04
C ALA A 52 -13.40 16.70 12.18
N ALA A 53 -13.41 15.91 11.10
CA ALA A 53 -12.80 14.59 11.05
C ALA A 53 -11.28 14.65 11.20
N GLY A 54 -10.60 15.48 10.39
CA GLY A 54 -9.15 15.65 10.48
C GLY A 54 -8.68 16.32 11.77
N ALA A 55 -9.51 17.17 12.40
CA ALA A 55 -9.22 17.79 13.69
C ALA A 55 -9.57 16.93 14.90
N ASN A 56 -10.01 15.68 14.67
CA ASN A 56 -10.20 14.67 15.70
C ASN A 56 -11.35 14.95 16.70
N HIS A 57 -12.43 15.59 16.26
CA HIS A 57 -13.55 15.99 17.14
C HIS A 57 -14.73 15.01 17.05
N ILE A 58 -14.65 13.89 17.77
CA ILE A 58 -15.64 12.80 17.75
C ILE A 58 -17.08 13.29 17.95
N HIS A 59 -17.35 14.00 19.05
CA HIS A 59 -18.70 14.49 19.35
C HIS A 59 -19.22 15.42 18.25
N PHE A 60 -18.35 16.27 17.69
CA PHE A 60 -18.74 17.17 16.61
C PHE A 60 -19.13 16.37 15.37
N VAL A 61 -18.33 15.37 15.01
CA VAL A 61 -18.60 14.50 13.86
C VAL A 61 -19.88 13.70 14.05
N LYS A 62 -20.07 13.09 15.22
CA LYS A 62 -21.27 12.30 15.52
C LYS A 62 -22.55 13.11 15.31
N GLU A 63 -22.63 14.29 15.92
CA GLU A 63 -23.78 15.18 15.79
C GLU A 63 -23.97 15.70 14.35
N LEU A 64 -22.86 15.94 13.65
CA LEU A 64 -22.90 16.37 12.26
C LEU A 64 -23.43 15.24 11.35
N LEU A 65 -23.04 13.98 11.58
CA LEU A 65 -23.54 12.82 10.84
C LEU A 65 -25.05 12.57 11.05
N GLU A 66 -25.63 13.02 12.17
CA GLU A 66 -27.07 12.93 12.39
C GLU A 66 -27.89 13.90 11.52
N ILE A 67 -27.26 14.99 11.06
CA ILE A 67 -27.94 16.03 10.26
C ILE A 67 -27.57 16.05 8.78
N LEU A 68 -26.59 15.23 8.38
CA LEU A 68 -26.12 15.12 7.00
C LEU A 68 -26.78 13.93 6.29
N ASP A 69 -27.05 14.10 5.01
CA ASP A 69 -27.43 13.01 4.13
C ASP A 69 -26.20 12.22 3.65
N ASP A 70 -26.39 10.97 3.24
CA ASP A 70 -25.29 10.09 2.82
C ASP A 70 -24.48 10.70 1.65
N ASN A 71 -25.15 11.39 0.71
CA ASN A 71 -24.49 12.10 -0.39
C ASN A 71 -23.56 13.23 0.08
N GLU A 72 -23.88 13.88 1.22
CA GLU A 72 -23.08 14.97 1.78
C GLU A 72 -21.84 14.45 2.51
N ILE A 73 -21.94 13.26 3.10
CA ILE A 73 -20.83 12.57 3.78
C ILE A 73 -19.77 12.12 2.76
N GLU A 74 -20.20 11.73 1.56
CA GLU A 74 -19.32 11.27 0.48
C GLU A 74 -18.66 12.36 -0.35
N LEU A 75 -18.92 13.63 -0.05
CA LEU A 75 -18.31 14.76 -0.76
C LEU A 75 -16.79 14.70 -0.70
N GLN A 76 -16.17 15.12 -1.80
CA GLN A 76 -14.72 15.13 -1.97
C GLN A 76 -14.18 16.56 -1.99
N ASP A 77 -12.99 16.74 -1.43
CA ASP A 77 -12.22 17.98 -1.54
C ASP A 77 -11.64 18.17 -2.96
N ILE A 78 -10.88 19.26 -3.19
CA ILE A 78 -10.27 19.53 -4.51
C ILE A 78 -9.31 18.44 -4.97
N LYS A 79 -8.72 17.69 -4.03
CA LYS A 79 -7.81 16.59 -4.35
C LYS A 79 -8.57 15.31 -4.64
N GLY A 80 -9.85 15.21 -4.32
CA GLY A 80 -10.66 14.01 -4.44
C GLY A 80 -10.81 13.23 -3.13
N ASN A 81 -10.30 13.72 -2.00
CA ASN A 81 -10.35 13.02 -0.72
C ASN A 81 -11.69 13.23 -0.02
N THR A 82 -12.22 12.21 0.64
CA THR A 82 -13.42 12.31 1.49
C THR A 82 -13.05 12.62 2.94
N ALA A 83 -14.03 13.04 3.75
CA ALA A 83 -13.81 13.24 5.18
C ALA A 83 -13.33 11.96 5.90
N PHE A 84 -13.70 10.79 5.37
CA PHE A 84 -13.21 9.49 5.86
C PHE A 84 -11.69 9.33 5.67
N CYS A 85 -11.12 9.81 4.55
CA CYS A 85 -9.67 9.83 4.35
C CYS A 85 -8.97 10.66 5.45
N PHE A 86 -9.53 11.82 5.80
CA PHE A 86 -8.98 12.66 6.86
C PHE A 86 -9.12 12.03 8.24
N ALA A 87 -10.23 11.34 8.53
CA ALA A 87 -10.42 10.59 9.77
C ALA A 87 -9.39 9.45 9.91
N ALA A 88 -9.17 8.69 8.84
CA ALA A 88 -8.20 7.61 8.79
C ALA A 88 -6.77 8.14 9.02
N ALA A 89 -6.41 9.24 8.35
CA ALA A 89 -5.11 9.90 8.55
C ALA A 89 -4.92 10.47 9.94
N ALA A 90 -5.99 10.95 10.59
CA ALA A 90 -5.93 11.40 11.98
C ALA A 90 -5.79 10.23 12.99
N GLY A 91 -5.89 8.97 12.54
CA GLY A 91 -5.76 7.79 13.38
C GLY A 91 -6.91 7.57 14.37
N ASN A 92 -8.05 8.27 14.22
CA ASN A 92 -9.18 8.10 15.13
C ASN A 92 -10.15 7.03 14.62
N MET A 93 -10.00 5.83 15.20
CA MET A 93 -10.84 4.67 14.89
C MET A 93 -12.32 4.88 15.25
N GLU A 94 -12.65 5.65 16.28
CA GLU A 94 -14.04 5.92 16.65
C GLU A 94 -14.77 6.74 15.56
N ILE A 95 -14.11 7.74 14.99
CA ILE A 95 -14.67 8.50 13.86
C ILE A 95 -14.77 7.63 12.60
N VAL A 96 -13.74 6.82 12.35
CA VAL A 96 -13.72 5.87 11.23
C VAL A 96 -14.87 4.87 11.33
N ASP A 97 -15.12 4.32 12.52
CA ASP A 97 -16.18 3.36 12.76
C ASP A 97 -17.56 4.02 12.63
N LEU A 98 -17.76 5.22 13.19
CA LEU A 98 -19.00 5.99 13.01
C LEU A 98 -19.36 6.21 11.53
N MET A 99 -18.37 6.57 10.71
CA MET A 99 -18.59 6.78 9.27
C MET A 99 -18.77 5.47 8.51
N ARG A 100 -18.03 4.41 8.87
CA ARG A 100 -18.13 3.08 8.26
C ARG A 100 -19.49 2.44 8.51
N GLU A 101 -20.00 2.54 9.74
CA GLU A 101 -21.32 2.04 10.10
C GLU A 101 -22.42 2.74 9.32
N ARG A 102 -22.23 4.02 8.99
CA ARG A 102 -23.17 4.78 8.18
C ARG A 102 -23.06 4.44 6.69
N ILE A 103 -21.84 4.39 6.14
CA ILE A 103 -21.58 4.15 4.72
C ILE A 103 -20.51 3.08 4.57
N GLY A 104 -20.94 1.84 4.37
CA GLY A 104 -20.07 0.67 4.37
C GLY A 104 -19.00 0.63 3.26
N HIS A 105 -19.17 1.39 2.17
CA HIS A 105 -18.23 1.42 1.05
C HIS A 105 -17.22 2.59 1.10
N LEU A 106 -17.30 3.48 2.10
CA LEU A 106 -16.29 4.52 2.31
C LEU A 106 -14.86 3.99 2.43
N PRO A 107 -14.58 2.85 3.12
CA PRO A 107 -13.22 2.32 3.25
C PRO A 107 -12.58 1.91 1.91
N THR A 108 -13.39 1.64 0.88
CA THR A 108 -12.91 1.24 -0.46
C THR A 108 -12.99 2.37 -1.47
N LYS A 109 -13.72 3.46 -1.16
CA LYS A 109 -13.86 4.63 -2.02
C LYS A 109 -12.50 5.32 -2.16
N ARG A 110 -11.98 5.34 -3.38
CA ARG A 110 -10.71 5.98 -3.68
C ARG A 110 -10.87 7.50 -3.61
N GLY A 111 -10.00 8.12 -2.84
CA GLY A 111 -9.88 9.55 -2.69
C GLY A 111 -9.01 10.16 -3.79
N GLY A 112 -8.24 11.19 -3.41
CA GLY A 112 -7.32 11.84 -4.31
C GLY A 112 -6.18 10.97 -4.77
N ASN A 113 -5.72 11.21 -6.01
CA ASN A 113 -4.70 10.41 -6.69
C ASN A 113 -5.05 8.91 -6.80
N GLY A 114 -6.30 8.52 -6.58
CA GLY A 114 -6.74 7.11 -6.62
C GLY A 114 -6.39 6.31 -5.36
N TYR A 115 -5.97 6.94 -4.28
CA TYR A 115 -5.62 6.24 -3.04
C TYR A 115 -6.87 5.86 -2.22
N THR A 116 -6.89 4.66 -1.66
CA THR A 116 -7.88 4.30 -0.63
C THR A 116 -7.60 5.06 0.67
N PRO A 117 -8.56 5.19 1.60
CA PRO A 117 -8.36 5.91 2.85
C PRO A 117 -7.18 5.38 3.70
N ILE A 118 -6.96 4.07 3.73
CA ILE A 118 -5.83 3.48 4.46
C ILE A 118 -4.48 3.86 3.83
N GLN A 119 -4.44 3.90 2.49
CA GLN A 119 -3.25 4.34 1.75
C GLN A 119 -3.01 5.83 1.95
N PHE A 120 -4.07 6.64 1.88
CA PHE A 120 -4.00 8.07 2.17
C PHE A 120 -3.47 8.34 3.58
N ALA A 121 -3.96 7.60 4.59
CA ALA A 121 -3.50 7.71 5.97
C ALA A 121 -2.01 7.42 6.09
N ALA A 122 -1.55 6.31 5.51
CA ALA A 122 -0.15 5.94 5.54
C ALA A 122 0.77 6.90 4.75
N LEU A 123 0.24 7.64 3.78
CA LEU A 123 0.97 8.71 3.07
C LEU A 123 1.06 10.02 3.86
N GLN A 124 0.26 10.19 4.91
CA GLN A 124 0.38 11.36 5.80
C GLN A 124 1.51 11.20 6.81
N ASP A 125 1.83 9.95 7.19
CA ASP A 125 3.04 9.67 7.95
C ASP A 125 4.25 9.78 7.00
N GLU A 126 5.31 10.46 7.44
CA GLU A 126 6.51 10.73 6.64
C GLU A 126 7.32 9.46 6.31
N ASP A 127 6.84 8.28 6.70
CA ASP A 127 7.51 7.00 6.51
C ASP A 127 7.05 6.28 5.23
N TRP A 128 7.43 6.88 4.09
CA TRP A 128 7.18 6.32 2.76
C TRP A 128 7.80 4.93 2.58
N ASN A 129 8.91 4.65 3.26
CA ASN A 129 9.56 3.34 3.25
C ASN A 129 8.65 2.30 3.91
N LEU A 130 8.15 2.58 5.12
CA LEU A 130 7.25 1.68 5.82
C LEU A 130 5.99 1.38 5.00
N LEU A 131 5.36 2.40 4.42
CA LEU A 131 4.19 2.22 3.56
C LEU A 131 4.53 1.41 2.30
N PHE A 132 5.65 1.71 1.66
CA PHE A 132 6.09 1.01 0.45
C PHE A 132 6.28 -0.49 0.72
N PHE A 133 7.01 -0.83 1.79
CA PHE A 133 7.20 -2.22 2.19
C PHE A 133 5.91 -2.89 2.69
N ALA A 134 5.04 -2.16 3.38
CA ALA A 134 3.72 -2.67 3.76
C ALA A 134 2.88 -3.02 2.54
N CYS A 135 2.90 -2.20 1.48
CA CYS A 135 2.21 -2.48 0.22
C CYS A 135 2.74 -3.76 -0.44
N ILE A 136 4.07 -3.94 -0.48
CA ILE A 136 4.70 -5.14 -1.03
C ILE A 136 4.29 -6.39 -0.25
N ARG A 137 4.34 -6.35 1.09
CA ARG A 137 3.99 -7.49 1.95
C ARG A 137 2.50 -7.84 1.92
N THR A 138 1.63 -6.85 1.77
CA THR A 138 0.17 -7.04 1.73
C THR A 138 -0.36 -7.34 0.33
N GLY A 139 0.51 -7.35 -0.69
CA GLY A 139 0.13 -7.65 -2.08
C GLY A 139 -0.51 -6.49 -2.84
N ILE A 140 -0.37 -5.26 -2.35
CA ILE A 140 -0.91 -4.05 -2.98
C ILE A 140 0.13 -3.45 -3.94
N TYR A 141 0.47 -4.22 -4.98
CA TYR A 141 1.58 -3.89 -5.87
C TYR A 141 1.32 -2.65 -6.74
N ASP A 142 0.08 -2.41 -7.17
CA ASP A 142 -0.28 -1.22 -7.97
C ASP A 142 0.12 0.09 -7.26
N LEU A 143 -0.05 0.13 -5.93
CA LEU A 143 0.35 1.28 -5.14
C LEU A 143 1.87 1.34 -5.00
N ALA A 144 2.52 0.22 -4.67
CA ALA A 144 3.97 0.18 -4.52
C ALA A 144 4.70 0.64 -5.81
N LEU A 145 4.23 0.21 -6.97
CA LEU A 145 4.75 0.62 -8.27
C LEU A 145 4.54 2.11 -8.54
N LYS A 146 3.35 2.62 -8.22
CA LYS A 146 3.07 4.06 -8.32
C LYS A 146 3.98 4.88 -7.41
N MET A 147 4.22 4.41 -6.18
CA MET A 147 5.12 5.08 -5.24
C MET A 147 6.54 5.14 -5.78
N VAL A 148 7.05 4.05 -6.37
CA VAL A 148 8.38 4.03 -7.02
C VAL A 148 8.42 4.92 -8.25
N GLY A 149 7.34 4.97 -9.05
CA GLY A 149 7.25 5.87 -10.19
C GLY A 149 7.23 7.35 -9.81
N ASP A 150 6.64 7.70 -8.66
CA ASP A 150 6.65 9.05 -8.12
C ASP A 150 7.98 9.38 -7.41
N ASN A 151 8.62 8.39 -6.77
CA ASN A 151 9.90 8.51 -6.07
C ASN A 151 10.80 7.29 -6.29
N ASN A 152 11.72 7.40 -7.26
CA ASN A 152 12.66 6.33 -7.61
C ASN A 152 13.59 5.93 -6.44
N GLU A 153 13.83 6.80 -5.45
CA GLU A 153 14.67 6.46 -4.29
C GLU A 153 14.08 5.32 -3.46
N LEU A 154 12.76 5.12 -3.52
CA LEU A 154 12.08 4.00 -2.84
C LEU A 154 12.51 2.63 -3.37
N ALA A 155 12.97 2.53 -4.63
CA ALA A 155 13.49 1.27 -5.16
C ALA A 155 14.74 0.79 -4.41
N PHE A 156 15.53 1.72 -3.85
CA PHE A 156 16.73 1.47 -3.05
C PHE A 156 16.46 1.46 -1.55
N ALA A 157 15.21 1.71 -1.12
CA ALA A 157 14.85 1.68 0.28
C ALA A 157 15.12 0.29 0.86
N ARG A 158 15.48 0.28 2.14
CA ARG A 158 15.74 -0.93 2.93
C ARG A 158 14.78 -0.95 4.11
N ASP A 159 14.25 -2.13 4.40
CA ASP A 159 13.41 -2.34 5.57
C ASP A 159 14.25 -2.58 6.84
N GLU A 160 13.58 -2.97 7.92
CA GLU A 160 14.20 -3.30 9.22
C GLU A 160 15.19 -4.48 9.17
N ASN A 161 15.09 -5.35 8.16
CA ASN A 161 15.99 -6.49 7.93
C ASN A 161 17.07 -6.18 6.88
N GLU A 162 17.22 -4.90 6.50
CA GLU A 162 18.06 -4.44 5.39
C GLU A 162 17.65 -5.02 4.02
N GLU A 163 16.42 -5.54 3.89
CA GLU A 163 15.91 -6.13 2.66
C GLU A 163 15.41 -5.02 1.72
N THR A 164 15.76 -5.11 0.43
CA THR A 164 15.17 -4.26 -0.60
C THR A 164 13.80 -4.79 -1.02
N ALA A 165 13.02 -3.99 -1.76
CA ALA A 165 11.73 -4.43 -2.32
C ALA A 165 11.81 -5.76 -3.08
N LEU A 166 12.90 -5.97 -3.82
CA LEU A 166 13.15 -7.19 -4.59
C LEU A 166 13.35 -8.42 -3.70
N HIS A 167 14.07 -8.27 -2.58
CA HIS A 167 14.24 -9.35 -1.60
C HIS A 167 12.90 -9.77 -1.00
N VAL A 168 12.08 -8.80 -0.58
CA VAL A 168 10.75 -9.06 0.01
C VAL A 168 9.80 -9.70 -1.01
N LEU A 169 9.83 -9.23 -2.27
CA LEU A 169 9.05 -9.83 -3.36
C LEU A 169 9.46 -11.28 -3.66
N ALA A 170 10.77 -11.57 -3.60
CA ALA A 170 11.28 -12.92 -3.83
C ALA A 170 10.94 -13.90 -2.70
N GLN A 171 10.56 -13.41 -1.51
CA GLN A 171 10.11 -14.26 -0.39
C GLN A 171 8.60 -14.52 -0.39
N ASN A 172 7.81 -13.53 -0.82
CA ASN A 172 6.36 -13.47 -0.57
C ASN A 172 5.48 -14.11 -1.66
N GLN A 173 6.00 -14.91 -2.59
CA GLN A 173 5.13 -15.50 -3.60
C GLN A 173 4.25 -16.59 -2.99
N THR A 174 2.94 -16.36 -3.08
CA THR A 174 1.92 -17.40 -2.95
C THR A 174 2.29 -18.58 -3.85
N PRO A 175 2.13 -19.83 -3.38
CA PRO A 175 2.52 -21.02 -4.13
C PRO A 175 1.70 -21.12 -5.42
N LEU A 176 2.28 -20.70 -6.55
CA LEU A 176 1.67 -20.80 -7.88
C LEU A 176 2.49 -21.61 -8.88
N ASP A 177 3.63 -22.16 -8.49
CA ASP A 177 4.33 -23.21 -9.27
C ASP A 177 3.71 -24.60 -9.04
N SER A 178 2.40 -24.68 -8.79
CA SER A 178 1.68 -25.95 -8.97
C SER A 178 1.38 -26.07 -10.46
N GLY A 179 2.06 -27.00 -11.12
CA GLY A 179 2.04 -27.25 -12.57
C GLY A 179 0.65 -27.46 -13.18
N CYS A 180 -0.14 -26.39 -13.24
CA CYS A 180 -1.34 -26.31 -14.03
C CYS A 180 -0.91 -25.79 -15.40
N GLN A 181 -0.90 -26.70 -16.39
CA GLN A 181 -0.97 -26.33 -17.79
C GLN A 181 -2.32 -25.64 -18.03
N CYS A 182 -2.41 -24.35 -17.68
CA CYS A 182 -3.48 -23.46 -18.08
C CYS A 182 -2.94 -22.63 -19.26
N PRO A 183 -3.41 -22.82 -20.49
CA PRO A 183 -2.98 -22.01 -21.63
C PRO A 183 -3.54 -20.57 -21.61
N ASP A 184 -4.38 -20.21 -20.64
CA ASP A 184 -5.21 -19.00 -20.68
C ASP A 184 -4.87 -17.93 -19.61
N LEU A 185 -3.71 -18.01 -18.95
CA LEU A 185 -3.18 -16.90 -18.14
C LEU A 185 -2.04 -16.22 -18.87
N ASP A 186 -2.41 -15.46 -19.89
CA ASP A 186 -1.51 -14.62 -20.66
C ASP A 186 -0.74 -13.65 -19.72
N HIS A 187 0.58 -13.88 -19.66
CA HIS A 187 1.62 -12.85 -19.54
C HIS A 187 1.88 -12.10 -18.21
N ASN A 188 1.34 -12.51 -17.06
CA ASN A 188 1.58 -11.75 -15.80
C ASN A 188 2.18 -12.53 -14.60
N HIS A 189 2.76 -13.72 -14.81
CA HIS A 189 3.26 -14.55 -13.71
C HIS A 189 4.75 -14.33 -13.34
N ILE A 190 5.22 -13.09 -13.46
CA ILE A 190 6.48 -12.61 -12.89
C ILE A 190 6.17 -11.31 -12.14
N MET A 191 5.95 -11.40 -10.83
CA MET A 191 5.59 -10.24 -10.00
C MET A 191 6.75 -9.32 -9.66
N ILE A 192 7.99 -9.74 -9.94
CA ILE A 192 9.10 -8.81 -10.06
C ILE A 192 8.88 -8.04 -11.34
N ASN A 193 8.12 -6.96 -11.21
CA ASN A 193 7.75 -6.13 -12.34
C ASN A 193 9.05 -5.58 -12.97
N PRO A 194 9.24 -5.71 -14.29
CA PRO A 194 10.34 -5.06 -14.98
C PRO A 194 10.46 -3.57 -14.64
N GLU A 195 9.39 -2.89 -14.22
CA GLU A 195 9.45 -1.50 -13.75
C GLU A 195 10.42 -1.29 -12.58
N LEU A 196 10.42 -2.14 -11.55
CA LEU A 196 11.34 -2.02 -10.41
C LEU A 196 12.80 -2.25 -10.83
N ILE A 197 13.03 -3.23 -11.71
CA ILE A 197 14.37 -3.49 -12.26
C ILE A 197 14.77 -2.42 -13.29
N SER A 198 13.80 -1.78 -13.95
CA SER A 198 14.07 -0.72 -14.94
C SER A 198 14.56 0.57 -14.30
N VAL A 199 14.26 0.80 -13.01
CA VAL A 199 14.81 1.92 -12.25
C VAL A 199 16.33 1.80 -12.20
N ASP A 200 16.84 0.63 -11.80
CA ASP A 200 18.25 0.29 -11.90
C ASP A 200 18.46 -1.24 -11.92
N PRO A 201 19.00 -1.80 -13.02
CA PRO A 201 19.38 -3.20 -13.09
C PRO A 201 20.41 -3.62 -12.04
N SER A 202 21.10 -2.67 -11.39
CA SER A 202 22.05 -2.97 -10.31
C SER A 202 21.39 -3.53 -9.04
N LEU A 203 20.10 -3.27 -8.83
CA LEU A 203 19.34 -3.73 -7.66
C LEU A 203 19.27 -5.26 -7.54
N ILE A 204 19.46 -6.01 -8.64
CA ILE A 204 19.47 -7.48 -8.61
C ILE A 204 20.71 -8.04 -7.89
N TRP A 205 21.75 -7.22 -7.71
CA TRP A 205 23.00 -7.60 -7.03
C TRP A 205 23.04 -7.17 -5.56
N ASP A 206 22.05 -6.42 -5.10
CA ASP A 206 21.97 -6.03 -3.70
C ASP A 206 21.85 -7.26 -2.81
N ILE A 207 22.43 -7.14 -1.62
CA ILE A 207 22.42 -8.15 -0.57
C ILE A 207 21.50 -7.74 0.58
N ASP A 208 20.88 -8.71 1.22
CA ASP A 208 20.17 -8.54 2.49
C ASP A 208 21.12 -8.62 3.71
N SER A 209 20.56 -8.53 4.92
CA SER A 209 21.31 -8.67 6.18
C SER A 209 21.99 -10.02 6.39
N LYS A 210 21.72 -11.03 5.55
CA LYS A 210 22.36 -12.36 5.58
C LYS A 210 23.36 -12.56 4.43
N ASN A 211 23.73 -11.46 3.77
CA ASN A 211 24.57 -11.44 2.58
C ASN A 211 23.98 -12.23 1.39
N ARG A 212 22.65 -12.36 1.34
CA ARG A 212 21.94 -13.08 0.27
C ARG A 212 21.45 -12.09 -0.77
N THR A 213 21.70 -12.40 -2.03
CA THR A 213 21.09 -11.69 -3.16
C THR A 213 19.68 -12.20 -3.45
N ILE A 214 18.96 -11.50 -4.32
CA ILE A 214 17.65 -11.96 -4.83
C ILE A 214 17.70 -13.39 -5.38
N LEU A 215 18.83 -13.81 -5.98
CA LEU A 215 19.00 -15.13 -6.58
C LEU A 215 19.09 -16.22 -5.50
N HIS A 216 19.76 -15.94 -4.39
CA HIS A 216 19.80 -16.85 -3.23
C HIS A 216 18.38 -17.07 -2.68
N ILE A 217 17.59 -16.00 -2.54
CA ILE A 217 16.21 -16.09 -2.06
C ILE A 217 15.33 -16.85 -3.05
N ALA A 218 15.41 -16.53 -4.35
CA ALA A 218 14.63 -17.21 -5.38
C ALA A 218 14.88 -18.72 -5.42
N VAL A 219 16.15 -19.14 -5.27
CA VAL A 219 16.53 -20.56 -5.22
C VAL A 219 16.08 -21.21 -3.92
N LEU A 220 16.26 -20.55 -2.78
CA LEU A 220 15.81 -21.04 -1.48
C LEU A 220 14.30 -21.29 -1.46
N HIS A 221 13.52 -20.45 -2.15
CA HIS A 221 12.06 -20.56 -2.19
C HIS A 221 11.48 -21.24 -3.45
N ARG A 222 12.35 -21.72 -4.36
CA ARG A 222 11.98 -22.43 -5.60
C ARG A 222 11.09 -21.59 -6.54
N HIS A 223 11.49 -20.35 -6.85
CA HIS A 223 10.75 -19.43 -7.73
C HIS A 223 11.34 -19.31 -9.15
N ALA A 224 10.90 -20.16 -10.10
CA ALA A 224 11.61 -20.36 -11.39
C ALA A 224 11.57 -19.09 -12.23
N SER A 225 10.42 -18.43 -12.20
CA SER A 225 10.16 -17.15 -12.83
C SER A 225 11.21 -16.08 -12.48
N ILE A 226 11.60 -15.98 -11.20
CA ILE A 226 12.60 -15.00 -10.76
C ILE A 226 13.99 -15.40 -11.24
N PHE A 227 14.34 -16.69 -11.10
CA PHE A 227 15.62 -17.21 -11.58
C PHE A 227 15.82 -16.94 -13.08
N ASN A 228 14.80 -17.27 -13.89
CA ASN A 228 14.81 -17.05 -15.34
C ASN A 228 14.88 -15.57 -15.71
N LEU A 229 14.17 -14.70 -14.98
CA LEU A 229 14.22 -13.25 -15.20
C LEU A 229 15.63 -12.70 -14.94
N VAL A 230 16.23 -13.03 -13.80
CA VAL A 230 17.60 -12.59 -13.47
C VAL A 230 18.59 -13.17 -14.48
N HIS A 231 18.37 -14.40 -14.95
CA HIS A 231 19.22 -15.05 -15.96
C HIS A 231 19.16 -14.35 -17.32
N GLN A 232 18.00 -13.79 -17.68
CA GLN A 232 17.85 -13.02 -18.90
C GLN A 232 18.48 -11.62 -18.80
N ILE A 233 18.51 -11.04 -17.59
CA ILE A 233 18.97 -9.66 -17.36
C ILE A 233 20.48 -9.58 -17.10
N GLY A 234 21.06 -10.57 -16.41
CA GLY A 234 22.47 -10.57 -16.00
C GLY A 234 23.22 -11.82 -16.45
N ASN A 235 24.53 -11.69 -16.68
CA ASN A 235 25.42 -12.84 -16.87
C ASN A 235 25.64 -13.55 -15.52
N ILE A 236 24.76 -14.49 -15.16
CA ILE A 236 24.71 -15.16 -13.84
C ILE A 236 25.94 -16.05 -13.55
N GLN A 237 26.72 -16.41 -14.57
CA GLN A 237 27.77 -17.44 -14.45
C GLN A 237 28.82 -17.12 -13.37
N ASP A 238 29.16 -15.84 -13.19
CA ASP A 238 30.08 -15.43 -12.13
C ASP A 238 29.42 -15.49 -10.74
N ILE A 239 28.10 -15.27 -10.61
CA ILE A 239 27.37 -15.23 -9.33
C ILE A 239 27.27 -16.60 -8.67
N LEU A 240 27.00 -17.64 -9.47
CA LEU A 240 26.74 -19.01 -8.99
C LEU A 240 27.87 -19.54 -8.08
N VAL A 241 29.08 -19.01 -8.26
CA VAL A 241 30.30 -19.48 -7.61
C VAL A 241 30.91 -18.43 -6.67
N THR A 242 30.61 -17.14 -6.85
CA THR A 242 31.34 -16.05 -6.14
C THR A 242 30.63 -15.49 -4.92
N TYR A 243 29.29 -15.50 -4.87
CA TYR A 243 28.55 -14.94 -3.74
C TYR A 243 28.22 -16.03 -2.73
N GLU A 244 28.58 -15.76 -1.47
CA GLU A 244 28.40 -16.63 -0.31
C GLU A 244 27.51 -15.89 0.70
N ASP A 245 26.51 -16.57 1.26
CA ASP A 245 25.76 -16.04 2.40
C ASP A 245 26.63 -16.02 3.69
N ASP A 246 26.08 -15.50 4.80
CA ASP A 246 26.79 -15.47 6.10
C ASP A 246 27.23 -16.86 6.61
N GLU A 247 26.54 -17.92 6.17
CA GLU A 247 26.87 -19.32 6.47
C GLU A 247 27.89 -19.92 5.49
N LYS A 248 28.40 -19.12 4.54
CA LYS A 248 29.27 -19.53 3.43
C LYS A 248 28.62 -20.49 2.43
N ASN A 249 27.29 -20.47 2.33
CA ASN A 249 26.58 -21.20 1.33
C ASN A 249 26.59 -20.39 0.03
N THR A 250 27.10 -21.00 -1.03
CA THR A 250 26.82 -20.56 -2.39
C THR A 250 25.40 -20.95 -2.80
N ILE A 251 24.93 -20.42 -3.92
CA ILE A 251 23.64 -20.80 -4.52
C ILE A 251 23.51 -22.33 -4.65
N LEU A 252 24.57 -23.03 -5.07
CA LEU A 252 24.59 -24.49 -5.20
C LEU A 252 24.30 -25.21 -3.86
N HIS A 253 24.81 -24.68 -2.75
CA HIS A 253 24.52 -25.22 -1.42
C HIS A 253 23.04 -25.01 -1.06
N MET A 254 22.43 -23.89 -1.46
CA MET A 254 21.01 -23.61 -1.22
C MET A 254 20.08 -24.50 -2.06
N VAL A 255 20.45 -24.81 -3.30
CA VAL A 255 19.69 -25.77 -4.12
C VAL A 255 19.64 -27.13 -3.42
N ALA A 256 20.74 -27.54 -2.76
CA ALA A 256 20.80 -28.79 -2.01
C ALA A 256 20.03 -28.76 -0.67
N LYS A 257 19.63 -27.59 -0.15
CA LYS A 257 18.81 -27.48 1.06
C LYS A 257 17.36 -27.93 0.76
N LEU A 258 16.70 -28.49 1.77
CA LEU A 258 15.31 -28.93 1.69
C LEU A 258 14.41 -27.75 1.32
N ALA A 259 13.53 -27.94 0.34
CA ALA A 259 12.57 -26.91 -0.05
C ALA A 259 11.67 -26.48 1.12
N PRO A 260 11.17 -25.23 1.11
CA PRO A 260 10.26 -24.75 2.14
C PRO A 260 8.98 -25.59 2.19
N ARG A 261 8.38 -25.71 3.39
CA ARG A 261 7.13 -26.47 3.58
C ARG A 261 6.01 -25.97 2.67
N SER A 262 5.94 -24.67 2.42
CA SER A 262 4.96 -24.06 1.50
C SER A 262 5.05 -24.60 0.07
N GLN A 263 6.23 -25.05 -0.37
CA GLN A 263 6.44 -25.70 -1.68
C GLN A 263 6.28 -27.22 -1.59
N LEU A 264 6.70 -27.85 -0.49
CA LEU A 264 6.57 -29.30 -0.29
C LEU A 264 5.11 -29.74 -0.11
N ASP A 265 4.28 -28.93 0.55
CA ASP A 265 2.87 -29.23 0.79
C ASP A 265 1.99 -29.07 -0.48
N LEU A 266 2.58 -28.56 -1.56
CA LEU A 266 1.93 -28.40 -2.86
C LEU A 266 1.55 -29.74 -3.50
N VAL A 267 2.30 -30.79 -3.19
CA VAL A 267 2.06 -32.14 -3.70
C VAL A 267 2.19 -33.15 -2.57
N SER A 268 1.17 -33.98 -2.37
CA SER A 268 1.19 -34.99 -1.32
C SER A 268 1.93 -36.25 -1.77
N GLY A 269 2.96 -36.64 -1.00
CA GLY A 269 3.70 -37.89 -1.18
C GLY A 269 5.14 -37.67 -1.63
N ALA A 270 6.07 -38.37 -0.98
CA ALA A 270 7.52 -38.18 -1.16
C ALA A 270 8.00 -38.37 -2.62
N ALA A 271 7.37 -39.28 -3.38
CA ALA A 271 7.72 -39.49 -4.79
C ALA A 271 7.36 -38.29 -5.67
N PHE A 272 6.21 -37.66 -5.42
CA PHE A 272 5.77 -36.47 -6.18
C PHE A 272 6.57 -35.23 -5.78
N GLN A 273 6.86 -35.06 -4.49
CA GLN A 273 7.76 -34.01 -4.00
C GLN A 273 9.15 -34.13 -4.65
N MET A 274 9.70 -35.34 -4.73
CA MET A 274 10.98 -35.59 -5.41
C MET A 274 10.91 -35.31 -6.92
N SER A 275 9.79 -35.61 -7.58
CA SER A 275 9.62 -35.31 -9.02
C SER A 275 9.55 -33.82 -9.33
N VAL A 276 8.95 -33.02 -8.44
CA VAL A 276 8.92 -31.56 -8.57
C VAL A 276 10.31 -30.97 -8.35
N GLU A 277 11.06 -31.46 -7.36
CA GLU A 277 12.44 -31.03 -7.16
C GLU A 277 13.31 -31.38 -8.38
N LEU A 278 13.15 -32.55 -9.01
CA LEU A 278 13.94 -32.92 -10.20
C LEU A 278 13.73 -31.97 -11.39
N LEU A 279 12.50 -31.48 -11.60
CA LEU A 279 12.19 -30.50 -12.66
C LEU A 279 12.91 -29.16 -12.47
N TRP A 280 13.35 -28.86 -11.24
CA TRP A 280 14.11 -27.66 -10.93
C TRP A 280 15.60 -27.78 -11.28
N PHE A 281 16.12 -29.01 -11.38
CA PHE A 281 17.53 -29.28 -11.65
C PHE A 281 17.86 -29.48 -13.14
N GLU A 282 16.84 -29.63 -14.00
CA GLU A 282 16.99 -29.71 -15.46
C GLU A 282 17.13 -28.33 -16.11
#